data_AF-A0A0Q4L782-F1
#
_entry.id   AF-A0A0Q4L782-F1
#
_cell.length_a   1.000
_cell.length_b   1.000
_cell.length_c   1.000
_cell.angle_alpha   90.00
_cell.angle_beta   90.00
_cell.angle_gamma   90.00
#
_symmetry.space_group_name_H-M   'P 1'
#
loop_
_entity.id
_entity.type
_entity.pdbx_description
1 polymer ?
#
loop_
_entity_poly.entity_id
_entity_poly.type
_entity_poly.pdbx_seq_one_letter_code
_entity_poly.pdbx_strand_id
1 'polypeptide(L)' 'MNYIYARQGVDNSPSALADWIEHSAQLLTPLVEALERHDMGGGQLHADDIPVPVLVLGTGCAKTGRL' A
#
# COMPACT_ATOMS: atom_id res chain seq x y z
N MET A 1 2.97 15.91 12.77
CA MET A 1 3.00 15.03 13.95
C MET A 1 1.85 14.03 13.82
N ASN A 2 2.13 12.73 13.74
CA ASN A 2 1.11 11.70 13.48
C ASN A 2 0.27 11.46 14.75
N TYR A 3 -0.93 12.04 14.80
CA TYR A 3 -1.82 12.05 15.97
C TYR A 3 -2.28 10.66 16.42
N ILE A 4 -2.13 9.64 15.57
CA ILE A 4 -2.58 8.27 15.86
C ILE A 4 -1.55 7.55 16.76
N TYR A 5 -0.25 7.67 16.46
CA TYR A 5 0.82 7.01 17.25
C TYR A 5 1.20 7.78 18.52
N ALA A 6 1.04 9.11 18.50
CA ALA A 6 1.28 9.95 19.69
C ALA A 6 0.40 9.56 20.90
N ARG A 7 -0.79 8.98 20.67
CA ARG A 7 -1.68 8.49 21.74
C ARG A 7 -1.13 7.26 22.47
N GLN A 8 -0.22 6.52 21.85
CA GLN A 8 0.44 5.36 22.43
C GLN A 8 1.81 5.73 23.04
N GLY A 9 2.13 7.02 23.13
CA GLY A 9 3.42 7.50 23.62
C GLY A 9 4.60 7.20 22.69
N VAL A 10 4.33 6.76 21.45
CA VAL A 10 5.36 6.41 20.48
C VAL A 10 5.56 7.59 19.53
N ASP A 11 6.71 8.26 19.65
CA ASP A 11 7.14 9.28 18.69
C ASP A 11 7.90 8.60 17.55
N ASN A 12 7.18 8.29 16.47
CA ASN A 12 7.77 7.76 15.26
C ASN A 12 8.02 8.87 14.25
N SER A 13 9.25 8.95 13.74
CA SER A 13 9.50 9.74 12.54
C SER A 13 8.69 9.15 11.37
N PRO A 14 8.22 9.98 10.43
CA PRO A 14 7.60 9.48 9.19
C PRO A 14 8.48 8.50 8.41
N SER A 15 9.81 8.66 8.51
CA SER A 15 10.77 7.74 7.88
C SER A 15 10.76 6.35 8.52
N ALA A 16 10.72 6.25 9.85
CA ALA A 16 10.72 4.95 10.53
C ALA A 16 9.47 4.12 10.21
N LEU A 17 8.31 4.78 10.08
CA LEU A 17 7.08 4.10 9.64
C LEU A 17 7.17 3.64 8.18
N ALA A 18 7.77 4.44 7.31
CA ALA A 18 8.00 4.06 5.92
C ALA A 18 8.93 2.83 5.85
N ASP A 19 10.01 2.81 6.64
CA ASP A 19 10.92 1.67 6.72
C ASP A 19 10.19 0.41 7.19
N TRP A 20 9.29 0.51 8.16
CA TRP A 20 8.53 -0.66 8.65
C TRP A 20 7.55 -1.19 7.60
N ILE A 21 6.89 -0.29 6.87
CA ILE A 21 5.99 -0.64 5.78
C ILE A 21 6.78 -1.33 4.65
N GLU A 22 7.96 -0.80 4.32
CA GLU A 22 8.84 -1.38 3.30
C GLU A 22 9.27 -2.81 3.67
N HIS A 23 9.79 -3.02 4.88
CA HIS A 23 10.18 -4.36 5.33
C HIS A 23 8.99 -5.33 5.36
N SER A 24 7.82 -4.86 5.79
CA SER A 24 6.60 -5.68 5.79
C SER A 24 6.20 -6.09 4.38
N ALA A 25 6.28 -5.17 3.41
CA ALA A 25 6.02 -5.46 2.01
C ALA A 25 7.00 -6.50 1.45
N GLN A 26 8.30 -6.37 1.75
CA GLN A 26 9.33 -7.33 1.35
C GLN A 26 9.05 -8.75 1.89
N LEU A 27 8.58 -8.86 3.13
CA LEU A 27 8.22 -10.15 3.73
C LEU A 27 7.03 -10.81 3.04
N LEU A 28 6.13 -10.02 2.45
CA LEU A 28 4.93 -10.51 1.79
C LEU A 28 5.15 -10.89 0.31
N THR A 29 6.28 -10.51 -0.29
CA THR A 29 6.60 -10.79 -1.70
C THR A 29 6.35 -12.26 -2.12
N PRO A 30 6.81 -13.29 -1.38
CA PRO A 30 6.61 -14.67 -1.81
C PRO A 30 5.13 -15.10 -1.83
N LEU A 31 4.30 -14.50 -0.97
CA LEU A 31 2.86 -14.76 -0.95
C LEU A 31 2.17 -14.11 -2.15
N VAL A 32 2.54 -12.88 -2.48
CA VAL A 32 2.05 -12.18 -3.68
C VAL A 32 2.36 -13.00 -4.93
N GLU A 33 3.60 -13.46 -5.09
CA GLU A 33 4.00 -14.30 -6.22
C GLU A 33 3.21 -15.63 -6.30
N ALA A 34 2.85 -16.20 -5.15
CA ALA A 34 2.06 -17.43 -5.11
C ALA A 34 0.60 -17.20 -5.53
N LEU A 35 0.00 -16.08 -5.09
CA LEU A 35 -1.34 -15.67 -5.48
C LEU A 35 -1.40 -15.34 -6.98
N GLU A 36 -0.43 -14.60 -7.50
CA GLU A 36 -0.34 -14.28 -8.94
C GLU A 36 -0.34 -15.54 -9.82
N ARG A 37 0.46 -16.55 -9.46
CA ARG A 37 0.46 -17.83 -10.19
C ARG A 37 -0.87 -18.58 -10.08
N HIS A 38 -1.53 -18.52 -8.93
CA HIS A 38 -2.82 -19.16 -8.72
C HIS A 38 -3.91 -18.49 -9.55
N ASP A 39 -3.97 -17.16 -9.50
CA ASP A 39 -4.98 -16.33 -10.16
C ASP A 39 -4.84 -16.36 -11.68
N MET A 40 -3.61 -16.28 -12.21
CA MET A 40 -3.36 -16.42 -13.65
C MET A 40 -3.64 -17.84 -14.17
N GLY A 41 -3.69 -18.85 -13.29
CA GLY A 41 -4.11 -20.21 -13.63
C GLY A 41 -5.62 -20.45 -13.51
N GLY A 42 -6.36 -19.51 -12.92
CA GLY A 42 -7.81 -19.59 -12.70
C GLY A 42 -8.64 -19.02 -13.85
N GLY A 43 -9.86 -19.53 -14.03
CA GLY A 43 -10.78 -19.03 -15.07
C GLY A 43 -11.53 -17.74 -14.70
N GLN A 44 -11.36 -17.23 -13.48
CA GLN A 44 -12.07 -16.06 -12.97
C GLN A 44 -11.18 -15.29 -12.00
N LEU A 45 -10.90 -14.02 -12.31
CA LEU A 45 -10.17 -13.08 -11.46
C LEU A 45 -11.16 -12.01 -10.96
N HIS A 46 -11.34 -11.90 -9.65
CA HIS A 46 -12.11 -10.82 -9.04
C HIS A 46 -11.12 -9.73 -8.60
N ALA A 47 -11.14 -8.60 -9.29
CA ALA A 47 -10.38 -7.42 -8.90
C ALA A 47 -11.36 -6.36 -8.35
N ASP A 48 -11.08 -5.86 -7.16
CA ASP A 48 -11.81 -4.74 -6.57
C ASP A 48 -11.33 -3.43 -7.21
N ASP A 49 -12.07 -2.89 -8.19
CA ASP A 49 -11.79 -1.57 -8.78
C ASP A 49 -12.28 -0.45 -7.83
N ILE A 50 -11.51 -0.19 -6.77
CA ILE A 50 -11.78 0.87 -5.80
C ILE A 50 -11.09 2.16 -6.24
N PRO A 51 -11.82 3.25 -6.49
CA PRO A 51 -11.21 4.52 -6.87
C PRO A 51 -10.43 5.11 -5.69
N VAL A 52 -9.15 5.43 -5.92
CA VAL A 52 -8.28 6.04 -4.91
C VAL A 52 -7.70 7.37 -5.40
N PRO A 53 -7.55 8.38 -4.53
CA PRO A 53 -6.90 9.63 -4.90
C PRO A 53 -5.38 9.41 -5.02
N VAL A 54 -4.85 9.54 -6.24
CA VAL A 54 -3.41 9.48 -6.52
C VAL A 54 -2.86 10.88 -6.76
N LEU A 55 -1.71 11.19 -6.18
CA LEU A 55 -1.03 12.46 -6.42
C LEU A 55 -0.40 12.46 -7.81
N VAL A 56 -0.67 13.51 -8.58
CA VAL A 56 0.06 13.77 -9.82
C VAL A 56 1.31 14.57 -9.50
N LEU A 57 2.47 13.97 -9.72
CA LEU A 57 3.78 14.63 -9.60
C LEU A 57 3.76 16.00 -10.30
N GLY A 58 4.14 17.04 -9.55
CA GLY A 58 4.34 18.40 -10.08
C GLY A 58 3.12 19.31 -10.15
N THR A 59 1.90 18.83 -9.89
CA THR A 59 0.68 19.69 -9.99
C THR A 59 0.01 20.00 -8.66
N GLY A 60 0.40 19.31 -7.58
CA GLY A 60 -0.25 19.43 -6.26
C GLY A 60 -1.71 18.96 -6.24
N CYS A 61 -2.22 18.45 -7.36
CA CYS A 61 -3.59 17.99 -7.52
C CYS A 61 -3.67 16.47 -7.45
N ALA A 62 -4.67 15.97 -6.73
CA ALA A 62 -5.03 14.56 -6.76
C ALA A 62 -5.86 14.24 -8.02
N LYS A 63 -5.55 13.13 -8.69
CA LYS A 63 -6.41 12.52 -9.72
C LYS A 63 -6.98 11.20 -9.18
N THR A 64 -8.11 10.76 -9.73
CA THR A 64 -8.64 9.42 -9.43
C THR A 64 -7.79 8.37 -10.14
N GLY A 65 -7.14 7.51 -9.36
CA GLY A 65 -6.51 6.27 -9.78
C GLY A 65 -7.44 5.09 -9.53
N ARG A 66 -7.18 3.99 -10.21
CA ARG A 66 -7.86 2.69 -10.06
C ARG A 66 -6.79 1.65 -9.72
N LEU A 67 -7.13 0.71 -8.83
CA LEU A 67 -6.24 -0.37 -8.36
C LEU A 67 -6.59 -1.69 -9.05
#